data_AF-A0A7N4PED0-F1
#
_entry.id   AF-A0A7N4PED0-F1
#
_cell.length_a   1.000
_cell.length_b   1.000
_cell.length_c   1.000
_cell.angle_alpha   90.00
_cell.angle_beta   90.00
_cell.angle_gamma   90.00
#
_symmetry.space_group_name_H-M   'P 1'
#
loop_
_entity.id
_entity.type
_entity.pdbx_description
1 polymer ?
#
loop_
_entity_poly.entity_id
_entity_poly.type
_entity_poly.pdbx_seq_one_letter_code
_entity_poly.pdbx_strand_id
1 'polypeptide(L)'
;ERVLLGVGERKAMREHRTSKRARCRTPSPTSEHAAARAAAEPDYDADPQSWETERLCSFLHERGFCNPMLLRSIRENKIGGTQLLSFDESLLENLGVSSLEERQKLLDCIDQLNQDHEETMKIFNDPVHGHIELHPLLIRIIDTPQFQRLRYIKQVGGAYYVFPGGSHNRFEHCLGVGYLAGCLVHALHEKQPELQITERDMLCVQIAGLCHDLGHGPFSHMFDRRFIPRARPGYDWKHEMGSVKMFEYLVNVNGIENVMKKYGLVPEEDICFIKEQIAGPLDSTEESSSRPYKGRPEEKNFLYEIVANKRNGIDVDKWDYFARDCHHLGIPNNFDHKRFIKFAPVCEVDNKKHIFTRDKEVGNLYDMFHTCNCLHPRAYQHRVGNLIEMMITHTFLKADPHIEIEGTIDDMEAYAKLTDNIFLEILQSRDPKLAEAQESLLKIQSRKLYKFVGETQPTGQEKIRMEQYEQLPKDVVVSTPELTDLKVELKAKDFIVDVINMDYGIDQSKAVLITKNQVSQLLPEKFTEQLI
;
A
#
# COMPACT_ATOMS: atom_id res chain seq x y z
N GLU A 1 -30.47 35.22 1.30
CA GLU A 1 -29.77 36.48 1.64
C GLU A 1 -28.35 36.42 1.08
N ARG A 2 -27.87 37.48 0.43
CA ARG A 2 -26.51 37.55 -0.14
C ARG A 2 -25.55 38.08 0.94
N VAL A 3 -24.53 37.31 1.30
CA VAL A 3 -23.47 37.75 2.20
C VAL A 3 -22.27 38.21 1.38
N LEU A 4 -21.95 39.51 1.49
CA LEU A 4 -20.73 40.14 0.99
C LEU A 4 -19.53 39.73 1.87
N LEU A 5 -18.48 39.19 1.26
CA LEU A 5 -17.18 38.98 1.91
C LEU A 5 -16.34 40.26 1.79
N GLY A 6 -16.13 40.95 2.91
CA GLY A 6 -15.24 42.10 3.03
C GLY A 6 -13.78 41.66 3.05
N VAL A 7 -12.99 42.19 2.12
CA VAL A 7 -11.53 42.04 2.06
C VAL A 7 -10.90 43.02 3.05
N GLY A 8 -10.33 42.50 4.14
CA GLY A 8 -9.53 43.29 5.08
C GLY A 8 -8.05 43.30 4.68
N GLU A 9 -7.59 44.39 4.10
CA GLU A 9 -6.17 44.66 3.88
C GLU A 9 -5.43 44.81 5.22
N ARG A 10 -4.41 43.97 5.46
CA ARG A 10 -3.41 44.21 6.52
C ARG A 10 -2.13 44.76 5.88
N LYS A 11 -1.87 46.06 6.10
CA LYS A 11 -0.58 46.71 5.90
C LYS A 11 0.47 46.07 6.82
N ALA A 12 1.50 45.44 6.25
CA ALA A 12 2.71 45.06 6.96
C ALA A 12 3.72 46.23 6.95
N MET A 13 4.06 46.75 8.14
CA MET A 13 5.19 47.64 8.35
C MET A 13 6.50 46.86 8.17
N ARG A 14 7.36 47.36 7.28
CA ARG A 14 8.77 46.98 7.17
C ARG A 14 9.56 47.69 8.27
N GLU A 15 10.23 46.94 9.13
CA GLU A 15 11.39 47.43 9.86
C GLU A 15 12.64 46.65 9.44
N HIS A 16 13.62 47.40 8.94
CA HIS A 16 14.96 46.95 8.62
C HIS A 16 15.75 46.66 9.90
N ARG A 17 16.26 45.45 10.04
CA ARG A 17 17.46 45.18 10.84
C ARG A 17 18.49 44.44 10.01
N THR A 18 19.53 45.17 9.66
CA THR A 18 20.76 44.70 9.04
C THR A 18 21.60 43.95 10.08
N SER A 19 21.86 42.67 9.84
CA SER A 19 22.88 41.89 10.56
C SER A 19 23.83 41.30 9.52
N LYS A 20 25.03 41.89 9.46
CA LYS A 20 26.17 41.40 8.67
C LYS A 20 26.67 40.10 9.32
N ARG A 21 26.48 38.95 8.66
CA ARG A 21 27.26 37.73 8.93
C ARG A 21 28.33 37.55 7.86
N ALA A 22 29.57 37.53 8.30
CA ALA A 22 30.76 37.31 7.49
C ALA A 22 30.74 35.90 6.87
N ARG A 23 31.04 35.83 5.57
CA ARG A 23 31.29 34.57 4.84
C ARG A 23 32.65 34.03 5.25
N CYS A 24 32.66 32.91 5.98
CA CYS A 24 33.87 32.12 6.16
C CYS A 24 34.07 31.24 4.91
N ARG A 25 35.13 31.50 4.14
CA ARG A 25 35.57 30.67 3.01
C ARG A 25 36.36 29.49 3.58
N THR A 26 35.87 28.27 3.38
CA THR A 26 36.66 27.05 3.56
C THR A 26 37.39 26.75 2.25
N PRO A 27 38.70 26.42 2.26
CA PRO A 27 39.40 25.97 1.06
C PRO A 27 39.17 24.47 0.84
N SER A 28 38.96 24.12 -0.43
CA SER A 28 38.95 22.76 -0.98
C SER A 28 40.31 22.07 -0.80
N PRO A 29 40.39 20.81 -0.34
CA PRO A 29 41.62 20.05 -0.39
C PRO A 29 41.80 19.40 -1.77
N THR A 30 42.94 19.71 -2.36
CA THR A 30 43.52 19.14 -3.57
C THR A 30 43.69 17.63 -3.46
N SER A 31 43.34 16.93 -4.55
CA SER A 31 43.79 15.57 -4.84
C SER A 31 45.31 15.50 -4.82
N GLU A 32 45.89 14.58 -4.04
CA GLU A 32 47.13 13.82 -4.36
C GLU A 32 47.76 13.05 -3.18
N HIS A 33 47.12 12.98 -1.99
CA HIS A 33 47.72 12.26 -0.84
C HIS A 33 46.84 11.19 -0.17
N ALA A 34 45.95 10.52 -0.90
CA ALA A 34 45.18 9.37 -0.39
C ALA A 34 45.45 8.04 -1.12
N ALA A 35 46.54 7.94 -1.88
CA ALA A 35 46.93 6.73 -2.59
C ALA A 35 48.23 6.14 -2.00
N ALA A 36 48.24 5.86 -0.70
CA ALA A 36 49.30 5.07 -0.04
C ALA A 36 48.94 4.76 1.42
N ARG A 37 47.80 4.11 1.66
CA ARG A 37 47.63 3.30 2.87
C ARG A 37 46.96 1.99 2.47
N ALA A 38 47.84 1.00 2.34
CA ALA A 38 47.68 -0.42 2.60
C ALA A 38 46.28 -1.01 2.44
N ALA A 39 46.18 -1.96 1.51
CA ALA A 39 45.18 -3.00 1.45
C ALA A 39 44.73 -3.44 2.86
N ALA A 40 43.54 -3.00 3.26
CA ALA A 40 42.80 -3.66 4.31
C ALA A 40 42.28 -4.97 3.70
N GLU A 41 42.52 -6.08 4.41
CA GLU A 41 41.94 -7.37 4.08
C GLU A 41 40.41 -7.25 3.97
N PRO A 42 39.75 -8.06 3.12
CA PRO A 42 38.30 -8.07 3.03
C PRO A 42 37.72 -8.38 4.42
N ASP A 43 36.87 -7.48 4.88
CA ASP A 43 36.08 -7.58 6.11
C ASP A 43 35.13 -8.78 5.97
N TYR A 44 35.60 -9.97 6.37
CA TYR A 44 34.90 -11.26 6.26
C TYR A 44 34.03 -11.60 7.50
N ASP A 45 33.70 -10.60 8.31
CA ASP A 45 32.68 -10.67 9.38
C ASP A 45 31.29 -10.21 8.89
N ALA A 46 31.01 -10.41 7.60
CA ALA A 46 29.69 -10.20 7.02
C ALA A 46 28.72 -11.29 7.48
N ASP A 47 27.51 -10.86 7.89
CA ASP A 47 26.27 -11.63 8.11
C ASP A 47 26.38 -13.17 7.98
N PRO A 48 26.16 -13.95 9.05
CA PRO A 48 26.13 -15.40 9.04
C PRO A 48 25.21 -15.97 7.96
N GLN A 49 24.15 -15.26 7.54
CA GLN A 49 23.29 -15.70 6.45
C GLN A 49 24.04 -15.79 5.10
N SER A 50 25.13 -15.05 4.92
CA SER A 50 25.99 -15.06 3.72
C SER A 50 27.06 -16.15 3.72
N TRP A 51 27.23 -16.88 4.82
CA TRP A 51 28.31 -17.85 4.94
C TRP A 51 28.03 -19.11 4.12
N GLU A 52 28.90 -19.34 3.13
CA GLU A 52 28.97 -20.65 2.50
C GLU A 52 29.57 -21.70 3.44
N THR A 53 29.40 -22.98 3.07
CA THR A 53 29.75 -24.14 3.88
C THR A 53 31.17 -24.14 4.44
N GLU A 54 32.17 -23.68 3.67
CA GLU A 54 33.56 -23.61 4.15
C GLU A 54 33.80 -22.46 5.14
N ARG A 55 33.12 -21.32 4.98
CA ARG A 55 33.21 -20.23 5.98
C ARG A 55 32.56 -20.68 7.28
N LEU A 56 31.41 -21.34 7.21
CA LEU A 56 30.75 -21.95 8.36
C LEU A 56 31.66 -22.94 9.08
N CYS A 57 32.30 -23.86 8.34
CA CYS A 57 33.25 -24.82 8.93
C CYS A 57 34.43 -24.11 9.59
N SER A 58 34.94 -23.03 8.98
CA SER A 58 36.05 -22.24 9.54
C SER A 58 35.63 -21.53 10.82
N PHE A 59 34.45 -20.93 10.86
CA PHE A 59 33.88 -20.29 12.06
C PHE A 59 33.72 -21.29 13.21
N LEU A 60 33.13 -22.47 12.93
CA LEU A 60 32.95 -23.51 13.95
C LEU A 60 34.31 -23.97 14.50
N HIS A 61 35.31 -24.08 13.63
CA HIS A 61 36.67 -24.41 14.04
C HIS A 61 37.31 -23.32 14.92
N GLU A 62 37.15 -22.04 14.56
CA GLU A 62 37.61 -20.87 15.33
C GLU A 62 36.98 -20.81 16.73
N ARG A 63 35.72 -21.24 16.86
CA ARG A 63 34.98 -21.34 18.12
C ARG A 63 35.24 -22.64 18.90
N GLY A 64 36.12 -23.51 18.40
CA GLY A 64 36.56 -24.73 19.09
C GLY A 64 35.75 -25.99 18.78
N PHE A 65 34.82 -25.94 17.82
CA PHE A 65 34.05 -27.09 17.36
C PHE A 65 34.80 -27.83 16.24
N CYS A 66 35.73 -28.70 16.64
CA CYS A 66 36.64 -29.42 15.73
C CYS A 66 36.19 -30.85 15.40
N ASN A 67 34.96 -31.23 15.73
CA ASN A 67 34.45 -32.59 15.54
C ASN A 67 34.47 -32.97 14.04
N PRO A 68 35.29 -33.95 13.60
CA PRO A 68 35.44 -34.27 12.18
C PRO A 68 34.16 -34.81 11.55
N MET A 69 33.30 -35.48 12.32
CA MET A 69 32.01 -35.98 11.85
C MET A 69 31.03 -34.84 11.59
N LEU A 70 30.95 -33.86 12.51
CA LEU A 70 30.12 -32.67 12.34
C LEU A 70 30.53 -31.86 11.10
N LEU A 71 31.82 -31.53 10.99
CA LEU A 71 32.33 -30.74 9.85
C LEU A 71 32.17 -31.48 8.51
N ARG A 72 32.30 -32.82 8.53
CA ARG A 72 32.04 -33.65 7.35
C ARG A 72 30.56 -33.66 6.98
N SER A 73 29.66 -33.85 7.96
CA SER A 73 28.21 -33.79 7.75
C SER A 73 27.77 -32.44 7.19
N ILE A 74 28.32 -31.33 7.71
CA ILE A 74 28.05 -29.97 7.21
C ILE A 74 28.46 -29.84 5.74
N ARG A 75 29.64 -30.35 5.36
CA ARG A 75 30.12 -30.37 3.97
C ARG A 75 29.28 -31.24 3.04
N GLU A 76 29.00 -32.47 3.47
CA GLU A 76 28.21 -33.43 2.68
C GLU A 76 26.78 -32.95 2.45
N ASN A 77 26.18 -32.27 3.43
CA ASN A 77 24.84 -31.69 3.34
C ASN A 77 24.81 -30.25 2.80
N LYS A 78 25.96 -29.66 2.44
CA LYS A 78 26.10 -28.28 1.93
C LYS A 78 25.40 -27.24 2.82
N ILE A 79 25.56 -27.39 4.13
CA ILE A 79 24.95 -26.49 5.11
C ILE A 79 25.73 -25.17 5.10
N GLY A 80 25.04 -24.05 4.95
CA GLY A 80 25.59 -22.69 5.07
C GLY A 80 25.14 -22.02 6.36
N GLY A 81 25.56 -20.77 6.58
CA GLY A 81 25.24 -20.05 7.80
C GLY A 81 23.76 -19.66 7.92
N THR A 82 22.99 -19.58 6.82
CA THR A 82 21.52 -19.45 6.89
C THR A 82 20.88 -20.62 7.63
N GLN A 83 21.33 -21.85 7.36
CA GLN A 83 20.82 -23.05 8.03
C GLN A 83 21.36 -23.16 9.46
N LEU A 84 22.60 -22.72 9.73
CA LEU A 84 23.19 -22.72 11.07
C LEU A 84 22.28 -22.01 12.08
N LEU A 85 21.72 -20.84 11.72
CA LEU A 85 20.87 -20.04 12.61
C LEU A 85 19.53 -20.72 12.95
N SER A 86 19.19 -21.82 12.27
CA SER A 86 17.97 -22.60 12.47
C SER A 86 18.21 -23.97 13.12
N PHE A 87 19.43 -24.24 13.58
CA PHE A 87 19.76 -25.51 14.23
C PHE A 87 19.02 -25.66 15.55
N ASP A 88 18.45 -26.84 15.75
CA ASP A 88 17.92 -27.28 17.03
C ASP A 88 18.68 -28.52 17.54
N GLU A 89 18.38 -28.92 18.78
CA GLU A 89 19.05 -30.05 19.43
C GLU A 89 18.90 -31.37 18.65
N SER A 90 17.77 -31.56 17.97
CA SER A 90 17.46 -32.77 17.19
C SER A 90 18.26 -32.83 15.88
N LEU A 91 18.43 -31.68 15.23
CA LEU A 91 19.21 -31.54 14.01
C LEU A 91 20.70 -31.76 14.30
N LEU A 92 21.20 -31.23 15.42
CA LEU A 92 22.58 -31.45 15.85
C LEU A 92 22.87 -32.93 16.14
N GLU A 93 21.90 -33.65 16.70
CA GLU A 93 22.01 -35.09 16.91
C GLU A 93 22.12 -35.84 15.58
N ASN A 94 21.27 -35.50 14.61
CA ASN A 94 21.29 -36.07 13.26
C ASN A 94 22.58 -35.76 12.49
N LEU A 95 23.23 -34.63 12.77
CA LEU A 95 24.52 -34.25 12.17
C LEU A 95 25.73 -34.96 12.82
N GLY A 96 25.50 -35.79 13.84
CA GLY A 96 26.51 -36.62 14.49
C GLY A 96 27.12 -36.01 15.76
N VAL A 97 26.48 -35.00 16.37
CA VAL A 97 26.90 -34.45 17.66
C VAL A 97 26.24 -35.25 18.79
N SER A 98 26.87 -36.34 19.21
CA SER A 98 26.32 -37.28 20.19
C SER A 98 26.38 -36.78 21.64
N SER A 99 27.25 -35.81 21.95
CA SER A 99 27.40 -35.27 23.31
C SER A 99 26.36 -34.18 23.58
N LEU A 100 25.57 -34.35 24.64
CA LEU A 100 24.62 -33.34 25.11
C LEU A 100 25.33 -32.02 25.46
N GLU A 101 26.50 -32.09 26.09
CA GLU A 101 27.28 -30.91 26.48
C GLU A 101 27.84 -30.16 25.26
N GLU A 102 28.24 -30.89 24.20
CA GLU A 102 28.72 -30.29 22.96
C GLU A 102 27.56 -29.65 22.17
N ARG A 103 26.39 -30.30 22.13
CA ARG A 103 25.17 -29.72 21.55
C ARG A 103 24.79 -28.42 22.24
N GLN A 104 24.77 -28.40 23.57
CA GLN A 104 24.43 -27.18 24.32
C GLN A 104 25.41 -26.05 24.06
N LYS A 105 26.73 -26.31 24.07
CA LYS A 105 27.74 -25.29 23.75
C LYS A 105 27.60 -24.74 22.32
N LEU A 106 27.22 -25.60 21.37
CA LEU A 106 27.05 -25.21 19.98
C LEU A 106 25.77 -24.37 19.81
N LEU A 107 24.68 -24.75 20.49
CA LEU A 107 23.47 -23.92 20.57
C LEU A 107 23.77 -22.56 21.23
N ASP A 108 24.47 -22.53 22.36
CA ASP A 108 24.86 -21.27 23.04
C ASP A 108 25.73 -20.38 22.13
N CYS A 109 26.60 -20.97 21.31
CA CYS A 109 27.43 -20.24 20.33
C CYS A 109 26.59 -19.70 19.16
N ILE A 110 25.60 -20.46 18.71
CA ILE A 110 24.64 -20.02 17.68
C ILE A 110 23.74 -18.92 18.24
N ASP A 111 23.34 -19.02 19.51
CA ASP A 111 22.55 -18.00 20.19
C ASP A 111 23.34 -16.70 20.37
N GLN A 112 24.62 -16.78 20.73
CA GLN A 112 25.51 -15.60 20.76
C GLN A 112 25.68 -14.98 19.37
N LEU A 113 25.88 -15.79 18.33
CA LEU A 113 25.89 -15.31 16.95
C LEU A 113 24.58 -14.63 16.57
N ASN A 114 23.44 -15.21 16.95
CA ASN A 114 22.11 -14.65 16.71
C ASN A 114 21.88 -13.35 17.48
N GLN A 115 22.45 -13.19 18.67
CA GLN A 115 22.41 -11.95 19.45
C GLN A 115 23.32 -10.87 18.86
N ASP A 116 24.53 -11.23 18.42
CA ASP A 116 25.47 -10.32 17.74
C ASP A 116 24.96 -9.89 16.35
N HIS A 117 24.12 -10.73 15.72
CA HIS A 117 23.40 -10.48 14.47
C HIS A 117 21.89 -10.32 14.65
N GLU A 118 21.42 -9.86 15.82
CA GLU A 118 20.01 -9.48 15.94
C GLU A 118 19.75 -8.42 14.87
N GLU A 119 19.00 -8.79 13.83
CA GLU A 119 18.54 -7.83 12.83
C GLU A 119 17.84 -6.75 13.65
N THR A 120 18.39 -5.54 13.66
CA THR A 120 17.87 -4.47 14.50
C THR A 120 16.67 -3.82 13.84
N MET A 121 15.86 -3.11 14.63
CA MET A 121 14.87 -2.18 14.08
C MET A 121 15.51 -1.28 13.02
N LYS A 122 14.87 -1.16 11.85
CA LYS A 122 15.34 -0.28 10.77
C LYS A 122 14.50 0.99 10.78
N ILE A 123 15.17 2.12 10.66
CA ILE A 123 14.55 3.44 10.69
C ILE A 123 14.40 4.00 9.28
N PHE A 124 13.18 4.33 8.89
CA PHE A 124 12.87 5.09 7.68
C PHE A 124 12.56 6.54 8.04
N ASN A 125 12.96 7.48 7.19
CA ASN A 125 12.55 8.87 7.30
C ASN A 125 11.44 9.15 6.27
N ASP A 126 10.21 9.27 6.75
CA ASP A 126 9.02 9.55 5.95
C ASP A 126 8.59 11.02 6.14
N PRO A 127 8.28 11.76 5.06
CA PRO A 127 7.92 13.18 5.16
C PRO A 127 6.57 13.46 5.82
N VAL A 128 5.68 12.46 5.90
CA VAL A 128 4.36 12.53 6.54
C VAL A 128 4.45 12.15 8.01
N HIS A 129 5.17 11.06 8.33
CA HIS A 129 5.19 10.46 9.66
C HIS A 129 6.44 10.75 10.49
N GLY A 130 7.51 11.26 9.86
CA GLY A 130 8.82 11.44 10.48
C GLY A 130 9.61 10.13 10.50
N HIS A 131 10.28 9.85 11.61
CA HIS A 131 11.02 8.60 11.76
C HIS A 131 10.07 7.44 12.06
N ILE A 132 10.09 6.44 11.17
CA ILE A 132 9.33 5.19 11.28
C ILE A 132 10.31 4.08 11.64
N GLU A 133 10.05 3.37 12.74
CA GLU A 133 10.80 2.17 13.13
C GLU A 133 10.04 0.93 12.66
N LEU A 134 10.74 0.01 11.97
CA LEU A 134 10.14 -1.22 11.46
C LEU A 134 10.93 -2.44 11.93
N HIS A 135 10.17 -3.43 12.40
CA HIS A 135 10.68 -4.71 12.85
C HIS A 135 11.36 -5.49 11.71
N PRO A 136 12.44 -6.24 11.97
CA PRO A 136 13.19 -7.01 10.97
C PRO A 136 12.34 -7.88 10.05
N LEU A 137 11.35 -8.60 10.59
CA LEU A 137 10.40 -9.37 9.78
C LEU A 137 9.70 -8.51 8.71
N LEU A 138 9.33 -7.28 9.05
CA LEU A 138 8.74 -6.33 8.10
C LEU A 138 9.76 -5.94 7.03
N ILE A 139 11.02 -5.74 7.40
CA ILE A 139 12.11 -5.45 6.46
C ILE A 139 12.33 -6.60 5.49
N ARG A 140 12.27 -7.84 5.97
CA ARG A 140 12.38 -9.05 5.13
C ARG A 140 11.26 -9.16 4.11
N ILE A 141 10.07 -8.63 4.40
CA ILE A 141 8.95 -8.53 3.44
C ILE A 141 9.16 -7.36 2.48
N ILE A 142 9.58 -6.20 3.00
CA ILE A 142 9.81 -4.98 2.22
C ILE A 142 10.92 -5.19 1.19
N ASP A 143 12.02 -5.85 1.55
CA ASP A 143 13.20 -6.05 0.72
C ASP A 143 13.02 -7.28 -0.22
N THR A 144 11.82 -7.44 -0.79
CA THR A 144 11.49 -8.45 -1.81
C THR A 144 11.09 -7.80 -3.14
N PRO A 145 11.28 -8.45 -4.30
CA PRO A 145 10.84 -7.91 -5.59
C PRO A 145 9.35 -7.57 -5.63
N GLN A 146 8.52 -8.40 -4.98
CA GLN A 146 7.05 -8.25 -4.95
C GLN A 146 6.63 -6.95 -4.25
N PHE A 147 7.31 -6.58 -3.17
CA PHE A 147 7.04 -5.32 -2.46
C PHE A 147 7.75 -4.13 -3.12
N GLN A 148 9.02 -4.28 -3.53
CA GLN A 148 9.80 -3.21 -4.18
C GLN A 148 9.17 -2.76 -5.50
N ARG A 149 8.41 -3.63 -6.17
CA ARG A 149 7.56 -3.30 -7.32
C ARG A 149 6.70 -2.05 -7.10
N LEU A 150 6.17 -1.86 -5.89
CA LEU A 150 5.29 -0.73 -5.57
C LEU A 150 5.97 0.64 -5.70
N ARG A 151 7.30 0.70 -5.81
CA ARG A 151 8.04 1.94 -6.12
C ARG A 151 7.74 2.46 -7.53
N TYR A 152 7.22 1.60 -8.40
CA TYR A 152 7.01 1.86 -9.81
C TYR A 152 5.51 1.97 -10.14
N ILE A 153 4.66 2.23 -9.14
CA ILE A 153 3.21 2.38 -9.31
C ILE A 153 2.75 3.65 -8.62
N LYS A 154 2.37 4.67 -9.40
CA LYS A 154 1.91 5.97 -8.88
C LYS A 154 0.65 5.81 -8.03
N GLN A 155 0.65 6.38 -6.83
CA GLN A 155 -0.49 6.36 -5.91
C GLN A 155 -1.74 6.94 -6.58
N VAL A 156 -1.57 8.13 -7.17
CA VAL A 156 -2.65 8.92 -7.77
C VAL A 156 -2.74 8.75 -9.29
N GLY A 157 -2.13 7.68 -9.84
CA GLY A 157 -2.29 7.29 -11.25
C GLY A 157 -2.12 8.44 -12.24
N GLY A 158 -3.16 8.69 -13.04
CA GLY A 158 -3.14 9.74 -14.06
C GLY A 158 -3.16 11.16 -13.51
N ALA A 159 -3.51 11.35 -12.23
CA ALA A 159 -3.52 12.67 -11.59
C ALA A 159 -2.11 13.28 -11.50
N TYR A 160 -1.04 12.47 -11.52
CA TYR A 160 0.34 12.97 -11.62
C TYR A 160 0.56 13.90 -12.83
N TYR A 161 -0.14 13.64 -13.94
CA TYR A 161 -0.10 14.49 -15.14
C TYR A 161 -0.91 15.80 -15.02
N VAL A 162 -1.51 16.06 -13.86
CA VAL A 162 -2.26 17.27 -13.53
C VAL A 162 -1.61 17.96 -12.32
N PHE A 163 -1.29 17.17 -11.30
CA PHE A 163 -0.65 17.59 -10.05
C PHE A 163 0.80 17.12 -10.06
N PRO A 164 1.76 17.98 -10.47
CA PRO A 164 3.16 17.58 -10.61
C PRO A 164 3.82 17.14 -9.30
N GLY A 165 3.27 17.57 -8.16
CA GLY A 165 3.69 17.11 -6.83
C GLY A 165 3.19 15.72 -6.45
N GLY A 166 2.14 15.21 -7.12
CA GLY A 166 1.60 13.86 -6.95
C GLY A 166 2.48 12.77 -7.56
N SER A 167 3.78 12.82 -7.29
CA SER A 167 4.80 11.92 -7.83
C SER A 167 5.02 10.65 -7.00
N HIS A 168 4.37 10.56 -5.84
CA HIS A 168 4.49 9.46 -4.91
C HIS A 168 3.87 8.17 -5.43
N ASN A 169 4.35 7.06 -4.91
CA ASN A 169 4.02 5.70 -5.31
C ASN A 169 3.39 4.93 -4.13
N ARG A 170 2.82 3.78 -4.45
CA ARG A 170 2.20 2.88 -3.46
C ARG A 170 3.20 2.43 -2.39
N PHE A 171 4.49 2.33 -2.70
CA PHE A 171 5.53 1.88 -1.78
C PHE A 171 5.57 2.66 -0.46
N GLU A 172 5.76 3.98 -0.52
CA GLU A 172 5.85 4.82 0.69
C GLU A 172 4.50 4.92 1.42
N HIS A 173 3.39 4.80 0.70
CA HIS A 173 2.06 4.68 1.31
C HIS A 173 1.94 3.40 2.13
N CYS A 174 2.29 2.24 1.58
CA CYS A 174 2.29 0.96 2.29
C CYS A 174 3.16 0.99 3.56
N LEU A 175 4.35 1.60 3.50
CA LEU A 175 5.19 1.79 4.69
C LEU A 175 4.46 2.59 5.78
N GLY A 176 3.79 3.68 5.40
CA GLY A 176 3.02 4.51 6.31
C GLY A 176 1.80 3.79 6.89
N VAL A 177 1.09 2.99 6.09
CA VAL A 177 -0.05 2.17 6.58
C VAL A 177 0.42 1.10 7.56
N GLY A 178 1.51 0.39 7.25
CA GLY A 178 2.12 -0.57 8.18
C GLY A 178 2.52 0.07 9.51
N TYR A 179 3.08 1.28 9.46
CA TYR A 179 3.42 2.06 10.65
C TYR A 179 2.18 2.47 11.47
N LEU A 180 1.16 3.06 10.82
CA LEU A 180 -0.06 3.50 11.51
C LEU A 180 -0.86 2.32 12.07
N ALA A 181 -0.88 1.18 11.38
CA ALA A 181 -1.45 -0.06 11.89
C ALA A 181 -0.76 -0.48 13.20
N GLY A 182 0.58 -0.43 13.22
CA GLY A 182 1.40 -0.64 14.41
C GLY A 182 1.08 0.34 15.55
N CYS A 183 1.02 1.64 15.25
CA CYS A 183 0.68 2.66 16.24
C CYS A 183 -0.69 2.45 16.88
N LEU A 184 -1.71 2.13 16.08
CA LEU A 184 -3.06 1.92 16.59
C LEU A 184 -3.11 0.66 17.47
N VAL A 185 -2.60 -0.47 16.98
CA VAL A 185 -2.66 -1.73 17.73
C VAL A 185 -1.85 -1.67 19.04
N HIS A 186 -0.68 -1.01 19.04
CA HIS A 186 0.10 -0.77 20.26
C HIS A 186 -0.66 0.11 21.25
N ALA A 187 -1.29 1.20 20.78
CA ALA A 187 -2.06 2.08 21.66
C ALA A 187 -3.27 1.37 22.28
N LEU A 188 -3.88 0.41 21.58
CA LEU A 188 -4.94 -0.44 22.14
C LEU A 188 -4.38 -1.43 23.16
N HIS A 189 -3.23 -2.07 22.87
CA HIS A 189 -2.55 -2.99 23.78
C HIS A 189 -2.18 -2.30 25.11
N GLU A 190 -1.54 -1.13 25.06
CA GLU A 190 -1.09 -0.42 26.26
C GLU A 190 -2.26 0.08 27.13
N LYS A 191 -3.33 0.55 26.50
CA LYS A 191 -4.48 1.12 27.24
C LYS A 191 -5.40 0.06 27.82
N GLN A 192 -5.49 -1.10 27.17
CA GLN A 192 -6.41 -2.17 27.53
C GLN A 192 -5.72 -3.54 27.50
N PRO A 193 -4.83 -3.83 28.46
CA PRO A 193 -4.13 -5.11 28.54
C PRO A 193 -5.07 -6.32 28.60
N GLU A 194 -6.31 -6.14 29.09
CA GLU A 194 -7.34 -7.16 29.12
C GLU A 194 -7.78 -7.68 27.74
N LEU A 195 -7.45 -6.95 26.66
CA LEU A 195 -7.68 -7.39 25.28
C LEU A 195 -6.73 -8.51 24.84
N GLN A 196 -5.66 -8.77 25.59
CA GLN A 196 -4.67 -9.82 25.30
C GLN A 196 -4.12 -9.75 23.87
N ILE A 197 -3.88 -8.52 23.39
CA ILE A 197 -3.15 -8.27 22.14
C ILE A 197 -1.70 -8.69 22.37
N THR A 198 -1.19 -9.61 21.55
CA THR A 198 0.18 -10.14 21.66
C THR A 198 1.09 -9.48 20.62
N GLU A 199 2.42 -9.57 20.81
CA GLU A 199 3.41 -9.17 19.78
C GLU A 199 3.13 -9.82 18.43
N ARG A 200 2.73 -11.11 18.44
CA ARG A 200 2.29 -11.86 17.27
C ARG A 200 1.11 -11.19 16.56
N ASP A 201 0.11 -10.70 17.30
CA ASP A 201 -1.02 -9.96 16.71
C ASP A 201 -0.56 -8.63 16.10
N MET A 202 0.32 -7.90 16.81
CA MET A 202 0.80 -6.60 16.37
C MET A 202 1.61 -6.72 15.07
N LEU A 203 2.50 -7.70 14.99
CA LEU A 203 3.24 -8.00 13.75
C LEU A 203 2.29 -8.38 12.61
N CYS A 204 1.30 -9.24 12.84
CA CYS A 204 0.32 -9.58 11.80
C CYS A 204 -0.47 -8.37 11.29
N VAL A 205 -0.88 -7.47 12.19
CA VAL A 205 -1.58 -6.22 11.83
C VAL A 205 -0.68 -5.29 11.02
N GLN A 206 0.60 -5.17 11.39
CA GLN A 206 1.59 -4.40 10.62
C GLN A 206 1.87 -5.01 9.24
N ILE A 207 2.00 -6.34 9.15
CA ILE A 207 2.19 -7.04 7.86
C ILE A 207 0.97 -6.82 6.96
N ALA A 208 -0.25 -6.94 7.49
CA ALA A 208 -1.46 -6.65 6.73
C ALA A 208 -1.48 -5.18 6.24
N GLY A 209 -1.11 -4.23 7.09
CA GLY A 209 -0.99 -2.82 6.70
C GLY A 209 0.04 -2.59 5.60
N LEU A 210 1.22 -3.23 5.68
CA LEU A 210 2.23 -3.17 4.62
C LEU A 210 1.72 -3.79 3.31
N CYS A 211 1.00 -4.91 3.39
CA CYS A 211 0.71 -5.74 2.23
C CYS A 211 -0.66 -5.48 1.58
N HIS A 212 -1.49 -4.58 2.14
CA HIS A 212 -2.86 -4.36 1.66
C HIS A 212 -2.96 -3.93 0.19
N ASP A 213 -1.89 -3.31 -0.32
CA ASP A 213 -1.82 -2.68 -1.64
C ASP A 213 -0.88 -3.39 -2.63
N LEU A 214 -0.33 -4.56 -2.26
CA LEU A 214 0.57 -5.35 -3.12
C LEU A 214 -0.05 -5.68 -4.49
N GLY A 215 -1.38 -5.78 -4.56
CA GLY A 215 -2.14 -6.17 -5.73
C GLY A 215 -2.48 -5.05 -6.70
N HIS A 216 -2.09 -3.80 -6.43
CA HIS A 216 -2.32 -2.71 -7.37
C HIS A 216 -1.58 -2.93 -8.69
N GLY A 217 -2.24 -2.64 -9.80
CA GLY A 217 -1.66 -2.66 -11.14
C GLY A 217 -1.11 -1.28 -11.56
N PRO A 218 -0.62 -1.17 -12.81
CA PRO A 218 -0.14 0.09 -13.37
C PRO A 218 -1.18 1.22 -13.25
N PHE A 219 -0.74 2.38 -12.76
CA PHE A 219 -1.59 3.55 -12.49
C PHE A 219 -2.70 3.30 -11.45
N SER A 220 -2.44 2.41 -10.49
CA SER A 220 -3.29 2.14 -9.33
C SER A 220 -4.74 1.82 -9.71
N HIS A 221 -5.69 2.70 -9.38
CA HIS A 221 -7.13 2.46 -9.59
C HIS A 221 -7.55 2.46 -11.06
N MET A 222 -6.71 3.00 -11.96
CA MET A 222 -6.96 2.88 -13.39
C MET A 222 -7.00 1.40 -13.81
N PHE A 223 -6.13 0.56 -13.24
CA PHE A 223 -5.98 -0.82 -13.67
C PHE A 223 -7.19 -1.69 -13.33
N ASP A 224 -7.55 -1.75 -12.04
CA ASP A 224 -8.66 -2.57 -11.54
C ASP A 224 -10.03 -1.98 -11.87
N ARG A 225 -10.18 -0.64 -11.91
CA ARG A 225 -11.50 -0.01 -12.15
C ARG A 225 -11.77 0.38 -13.60
N ARG A 226 -10.75 0.49 -14.47
CA ARG A 226 -10.94 0.88 -15.88
C ARG A 226 -10.45 -0.16 -16.86
N PHE A 227 -9.20 -0.64 -16.73
CA PHE A 227 -8.60 -1.56 -17.70
C PHE A 227 -9.16 -2.98 -17.59
N ILE A 228 -9.02 -3.65 -16.44
CA ILE A 228 -9.47 -5.04 -16.29
C ILE A 228 -10.96 -5.23 -16.61
N PRO A 229 -11.90 -4.36 -16.17
CA PRO A 229 -13.31 -4.53 -16.51
C PRO A 229 -13.60 -4.43 -18.02
N ARG A 230 -12.75 -3.74 -18.78
CA ARG A 230 -12.88 -3.61 -20.26
C ARG A 230 -12.13 -4.72 -21.01
N ALA A 231 -11.00 -5.17 -20.48
CA ALA A 231 -10.19 -6.23 -21.07
C ALA A 231 -10.83 -7.61 -20.84
N ARG A 232 -11.31 -7.85 -19.61
CA ARG A 232 -12.02 -9.07 -19.17
C ARG A 232 -13.44 -8.76 -18.63
N PRO A 233 -14.41 -8.42 -19.50
CA PRO A 233 -15.78 -8.18 -19.07
C PRO A 233 -16.37 -9.37 -18.29
N GLY A 234 -17.00 -9.08 -17.15
CA GLY A 234 -17.60 -10.10 -16.28
C GLY A 234 -16.65 -10.76 -15.27
N TYR A 235 -15.35 -10.43 -15.30
CA TYR A 235 -14.39 -10.89 -14.30
C TYR A 235 -14.29 -9.86 -13.14
N ASP A 236 -14.75 -10.23 -11.93
CA ASP A 236 -14.69 -9.36 -10.74
C ASP A 236 -13.28 -9.38 -10.14
N TRP A 237 -12.39 -8.57 -10.69
CA TRP A 237 -11.05 -8.35 -10.15
C TRP A 237 -11.02 -7.14 -9.21
N LYS A 238 -10.40 -7.34 -8.05
CA LYS A 238 -10.16 -6.28 -7.06
C LYS A 238 -8.69 -6.29 -6.68
N HIS A 239 -8.10 -5.11 -6.46
CA HIS A 239 -6.69 -5.03 -6.09
C HIS A 239 -6.43 -5.77 -4.76
N GLU A 240 -7.40 -5.83 -3.85
CA GLU A 240 -7.33 -6.60 -2.60
C GLU A 240 -7.16 -8.10 -2.85
N MET A 241 -7.81 -8.65 -3.88
CA MET A 241 -7.61 -10.05 -4.29
C MET A 241 -6.19 -10.24 -4.84
N GLY A 242 -5.71 -9.29 -5.64
CA GLY A 242 -4.32 -9.25 -6.09
C GLY A 242 -3.34 -9.17 -4.92
N SER A 243 -3.65 -8.42 -3.87
CA SER A 243 -2.78 -8.25 -2.70
C SER A 243 -2.66 -9.55 -1.93
N VAL A 244 -3.77 -10.28 -1.75
CA VAL A 244 -3.75 -11.63 -1.14
C VAL A 244 -2.94 -12.62 -1.96
N LYS A 245 -3.12 -12.64 -3.29
CA LYS A 245 -2.36 -13.53 -4.20
C LYS A 245 -0.87 -13.17 -4.21
N MET A 246 -0.53 -11.88 -4.28
CA MET A 246 0.84 -11.39 -4.31
C MET A 246 1.54 -11.59 -2.96
N PHE A 247 0.84 -11.42 -1.83
CA PHE A 247 1.38 -11.71 -0.50
C PHE A 247 1.72 -13.20 -0.35
N GLU A 248 0.81 -14.09 -0.76
CA GLU A 248 1.07 -15.53 -0.78
C GLU A 248 2.30 -15.86 -1.64
N TYR A 249 2.36 -15.31 -2.86
CA TYR A 249 3.49 -15.50 -3.76
C TYR A 249 4.80 -15.00 -3.13
N LEU A 250 4.81 -13.80 -2.54
CA LEU A 250 5.94 -13.19 -1.83
C LEU A 250 6.43 -14.11 -0.71
N VAL A 251 5.53 -14.61 0.14
CA VAL A 251 5.90 -15.47 1.27
C VAL A 251 6.57 -16.75 0.78
N ASN A 252 5.98 -17.39 -0.23
CA ASN A 252 6.42 -18.68 -0.73
C ASN A 252 7.78 -18.61 -1.43
N VAL A 253 7.99 -17.66 -2.35
CA VAL A 253 9.23 -17.63 -3.15
C VAL A 253 10.44 -17.06 -2.40
N ASN A 254 10.22 -16.31 -1.32
CA ASN A 254 11.28 -15.71 -0.52
C ASN A 254 11.52 -16.45 0.82
N GLY A 255 10.83 -17.55 1.08
CA GLY A 255 10.99 -18.34 2.31
C GLY A 255 10.61 -17.60 3.58
N ILE A 256 9.66 -16.66 3.50
CA ILE A 256 9.28 -15.79 4.62
C ILE A 256 8.63 -16.58 5.76
N GLU A 257 8.01 -17.72 5.49
CA GLU A 257 7.43 -18.58 6.54
C GLU A 257 8.43 -18.97 7.63
N ASN A 258 9.68 -19.28 7.25
CA ASN A 258 10.72 -19.62 8.21
C ASN A 258 11.12 -18.41 9.07
N VAL A 259 11.14 -17.23 8.46
CA VAL A 259 11.40 -15.96 9.14
C VAL A 259 10.25 -15.62 10.10
N MET A 260 9.00 -15.83 9.68
CA MET A 260 7.81 -15.68 10.54
C MET A 260 7.92 -16.59 11.77
N LYS A 261 8.26 -17.87 11.59
CA LYS A 261 8.47 -18.82 12.70
C LYS A 261 9.58 -18.35 13.65
N LYS A 262 10.70 -17.86 13.12
CA LYS A 262 11.82 -17.30 13.91
C LYS A 262 11.34 -16.17 14.84
N TYR A 263 10.41 -15.33 14.38
CA TYR A 263 9.86 -14.21 15.15
C TYR A 263 8.55 -14.55 15.90
N GLY A 264 8.25 -15.83 16.10
CA GLY A 264 7.14 -16.27 16.96
C GLY A 264 5.75 -16.22 16.31
N LEU A 265 5.66 -16.08 14.99
CA LEU A 265 4.42 -16.24 14.24
C LEU A 265 4.18 -17.73 13.93
N VAL A 266 2.91 -18.09 13.74
CA VAL A 266 2.44 -19.40 13.30
C VAL A 266 1.86 -19.24 11.89
N PRO A 267 2.65 -19.52 10.82
CA PRO A 267 2.28 -19.18 9.45
C PRO A 267 0.90 -19.69 9.01
N GLU A 268 0.53 -20.90 9.41
CA GLU A 268 -0.75 -21.52 9.04
C GLU A 268 -1.97 -20.69 9.49
N GLU A 269 -1.87 -20.08 10.68
CA GLU A 269 -2.93 -19.23 11.24
C GLU A 269 -2.74 -17.76 10.84
N ASP A 270 -1.50 -17.28 10.86
CA ASP A 270 -1.18 -15.86 10.70
C ASP A 270 -1.26 -15.38 9.27
N ILE A 271 -0.89 -16.21 8.29
CA ILE A 271 -1.08 -15.89 6.87
C ILE A 271 -2.58 -15.76 6.58
N CYS A 272 -3.41 -16.65 7.14
CA CYS A 272 -4.86 -16.55 7.03
C CYS A 272 -5.38 -15.22 7.62
N PHE A 273 -4.95 -14.88 8.83
CA PHE A 273 -5.32 -13.62 9.48
C PHE A 273 -4.89 -12.37 8.69
N ILE A 274 -3.68 -12.36 8.15
CA ILE A 274 -3.16 -11.25 7.34
C ILE A 274 -4.01 -11.08 6.08
N LYS A 275 -4.28 -12.17 5.35
CA LYS A 275 -5.11 -12.15 4.14
C LYS A 275 -6.55 -11.69 4.43
N GLU A 276 -7.12 -12.14 5.54
CA GLU A 276 -8.47 -11.75 5.98
C GLU A 276 -8.56 -10.25 6.33
N GLN A 277 -7.51 -9.65 6.89
CA GLN A 277 -7.46 -8.21 7.13
C GLN A 277 -7.40 -7.39 5.83
N ILE A 278 -6.81 -7.94 4.76
CA ILE A 278 -6.69 -7.27 3.46
C ILE A 278 -8.00 -7.42 2.66
N ALA A 279 -8.44 -8.66 2.45
CA ALA A 279 -9.53 -8.97 1.54
C ALA A 279 -10.89 -9.17 2.24
N GLY A 280 -10.96 -9.16 3.58
CA GLY A 280 -12.12 -9.61 4.33
C GLY A 280 -12.24 -11.13 4.39
N PRO A 281 -13.42 -11.69 4.76
CA PRO A 281 -13.63 -13.13 4.84
C PRO A 281 -13.24 -13.85 3.54
N LEU A 282 -12.37 -14.86 3.63
CA LEU A 282 -11.84 -15.57 2.45
C LEU A 282 -12.81 -16.61 1.87
N ASP A 283 -13.60 -17.25 2.74
CA ASP A 283 -14.59 -18.25 2.37
C ASP A 283 -16.00 -17.65 2.46
N SER A 284 -16.35 -16.79 1.53
CA SER A 284 -17.70 -16.23 1.41
C SER A 284 -18.59 -17.14 0.55
N THR A 285 -18.77 -18.40 0.94
CA THR A 285 -19.96 -19.14 0.48
C THR A 285 -21.13 -18.68 1.33
N GLU A 286 -22.20 -18.19 0.70
CA GLU A 286 -23.40 -17.62 1.34
C GLU A 286 -24.15 -18.59 2.27
N GLU A 287 -23.70 -19.84 2.39
CA GLU A 287 -24.26 -20.85 3.26
C GLU A 287 -23.31 -21.20 4.42
N SER A 288 -23.73 -20.85 5.64
CA SER A 288 -23.46 -21.65 6.84
C SER A 288 -22.02 -21.64 7.42
N SER A 289 -21.46 -20.49 7.76
CA SER A 289 -20.53 -20.46 8.90
C SER A 289 -20.93 -19.36 9.88
N SER A 290 -21.09 -19.73 11.16
CA SER A 290 -21.41 -18.79 12.24
C SER A 290 -20.27 -17.80 12.51
N ARG A 291 -19.10 -18.02 11.91
CA ARG A 291 -17.88 -17.26 12.14
C ARG A 291 -17.19 -16.97 10.79
N PRO A 292 -17.28 -15.73 10.27
CA PRO A 292 -16.78 -15.38 8.94
C PRO A 292 -15.25 -15.30 8.86
N TYR A 293 -14.55 -15.12 9.99
CA TYR A 293 -13.10 -15.01 10.06
C TYR A 293 -12.48 -16.20 10.79
N LYS A 294 -11.45 -16.81 10.21
CA LYS A 294 -10.77 -18.00 10.71
C LYS A 294 -9.44 -17.68 11.39
N GLY A 295 -8.73 -16.65 10.93
CA GLY A 295 -7.37 -16.33 11.38
C GLY A 295 -7.27 -15.89 12.83
N ARG A 296 -8.36 -15.35 13.41
CA ARG A 296 -8.45 -14.93 14.83
C ARG A 296 -9.82 -15.22 15.43
N PRO A 297 -9.90 -15.46 16.76
CA PRO A 297 -11.16 -15.70 17.46
C PRO A 297 -11.99 -14.42 17.62
N GLU A 298 -13.28 -14.57 17.90
CA GLU A 298 -14.24 -13.44 17.88
C GLU A 298 -13.91 -12.36 18.91
N GLU A 299 -13.26 -12.73 20.01
CA GLU A 299 -12.78 -11.83 21.06
C GLU A 299 -11.72 -10.85 20.53
N LYS A 300 -11.11 -11.14 19.37
CA LYS A 300 -10.12 -10.30 18.68
C LYS A 300 -10.65 -9.68 17.38
N ASN A 301 -11.97 -9.70 17.14
CA ASN A 301 -12.57 -9.15 15.92
C ASN A 301 -12.24 -7.67 15.66
N PHE A 302 -12.02 -6.87 16.71
CA PHE A 302 -11.63 -5.47 16.58
C PHE A 302 -10.31 -5.26 15.81
N LEU A 303 -9.45 -6.28 15.71
CA LEU A 303 -8.21 -6.18 14.92
C LEU A 303 -8.49 -6.06 13.41
N TYR A 304 -9.57 -6.65 12.90
CA TYR A 304 -9.99 -6.52 11.50
C TYR A 304 -10.50 -5.12 11.15
N GLU A 305 -10.71 -4.25 12.14
CA GLU A 305 -11.14 -2.86 11.93
C GLU A 305 -9.97 -1.88 11.75
N ILE A 306 -8.72 -2.36 11.83
CA ILE A 306 -7.51 -1.52 11.80
C ILE A 306 -7.09 -1.19 10.37
N VAL A 307 -6.83 -2.21 9.55
CA VAL A 307 -6.20 -2.04 8.22
C VAL A 307 -7.21 -1.70 7.14
N ALA A 308 -8.29 -2.46 7.02
CA ALA A 308 -9.34 -2.24 6.02
C ALA A 308 -10.73 -2.40 6.66
N ASN A 309 -11.31 -1.29 7.11
CA ASN A 309 -12.53 -1.32 7.89
C ASN A 309 -13.78 -1.29 7.00
N LYS A 310 -14.22 -2.48 6.59
CA LYS A 310 -15.41 -2.64 5.72
C LYS A 310 -16.73 -2.24 6.38
N ARG A 311 -16.76 -1.97 7.69
CA ARG A 311 -17.98 -1.59 8.41
C ARG A 311 -18.34 -0.12 8.20
N ASN A 312 -17.35 0.77 8.31
CA ASN A 312 -17.58 2.21 8.32
C ASN A 312 -16.50 3.02 7.60
N GLY A 313 -15.49 2.38 7.01
CA GLY A 313 -14.42 3.05 6.28
C GLY A 313 -13.55 3.94 7.16
N ILE A 314 -13.40 3.66 8.46
CA ILE A 314 -12.43 4.32 9.33
C ILE A 314 -11.29 3.34 9.60
N ASP A 315 -10.19 3.51 8.88
CA ASP A 315 -9.02 2.62 8.89
C ASP A 315 -7.71 3.39 8.67
N VAL A 316 -6.58 2.75 8.99
CA VAL A 316 -5.26 3.37 8.90
C VAL A 316 -4.79 3.62 7.47
N ASP A 317 -5.33 2.89 6.49
CA ASP A 317 -5.13 3.12 5.06
C ASP A 317 -5.53 4.56 4.70
N LYS A 318 -6.78 4.93 5.02
CA LYS A 318 -7.30 6.29 4.84
C LYS A 318 -6.48 7.35 5.54
N TRP A 319 -6.01 7.06 6.74
CA TRP A 319 -5.25 8.03 7.52
C TRP A 319 -3.92 8.36 6.85
N ASP A 320 -3.23 7.35 6.30
CA ASP A 320 -2.00 7.58 5.55
C ASP A 320 -2.29 8.31 4.25
N TYR A 321 -3.16 7.78 3.38
CA TYR A 321 -3.31 8.38 2.06
C TYR A 321 -3.95 9.77 2.12
N PHE A 322 -4.83 10.07 3.08
CA PHE A 322 -5.31 11.45 3.26
C PHE A 322 -4.16 12.39 3.60
N ALA A 323 -3.30 12.04 4.56
CA ALA A 323 -2.18 12.89 4.94
C ALA A 323 -1.14 13.01 3.81
N ARG A 324 -0.82 11.89 3.16
CA ARG A 324 0.20 11.80 2.10
C ARG A 324 -0.25 12.47 0.81
N ASP A 325 -1.48 12.25 0.38
CA ASP A 325 -2.01 12.89 -0.82
C ASP A 325 -2.17 14.39 -0.59
N CYS A 326 -2.64 14.82 0.59
CA CYS A 326 -2.67 16.23 0.95
C CYS A 326 -1.28 16.87 0.89
N HIS A 327 -0.26 16.20 1.43
CA HIS A 327 1.13 16.67 1.36
C HIS A 327 1.62 16.88 -0.08
N HIS A 328 1.43 15.87 -0.95
CA HIS A 328 1.95 15.89 -2.32
C HIS A 328 1.12 16.75 -3.27
N LEU A 329 -0.19 16.86 -3.04
CA LEU A 329 -1.11 17.64 -3.87
C LEU A 329 -1.19 19.12 -3.43
N GLY A 330 -0.61 19.48 -2.29
CA GLY A 330 -0.68 20.83 -1.74
C GLY A 330 -2.06 21.20 -1.22
N ILE A 331 -2.78 20.20 -0.68
CA ILE A 331 -4.12 20.36 -0.11
C ILE A 331 -3.99 20.22 1.42
N PRO A 332 -4.64 21.07 2.24
CA PRO A 332 -4.64 20.88 3.69
C PRO A 332 -5.38 19.61 4.11
N ASN A 333 -4.77 18.81 4.98
CA ASN A 333 -5.47 17.75 5.73
C ASN A 333 -5.91 18.29 7.09
N ASN A 334 -7.21 18.21 7.40
CA ASN A 334 -7.75 18.67 8.68
C ASN A 334 -7.88 17.54 9.71
N PHE A 335 -7.79 16.28 9.28
CA PHE A 335 -7.93 15.13 10.16
C PHE A 335 -6.63 14.82 10.92
N ASP A 336 -6.71 14.76 12.25
CA ASP A 336 -5.61 14.36 13.12
C ASP A 336 -5.77 12.90 13.57
N HIS A 337 -5.07 11.99 12.88
CA HIS A 337 -5.04 10.57 13.20
C HIS A 337 -4.31 10.28 14.53
N LYS A 338 -3.31 11.08 14.92
CA LYS A 338 -2.59 10.89 16.20
C LYS A 338 -3.53 11.14 17.37
N ARG A 339 -4.36 12.18 17.25
CA ARG A 339 -5.43 12.46 18.20
C ARG A 339 -6.45 11.32 18.25
N PHE A 340 -6.89 10.81 17.09
CA PHE A 340 -7.80 9.67 17.03
C PHE A 340 -7.25 8.46 17.78
N ILE A 341 -6.01 8.05 17.50
CA ILE A 341 -5.33 6.92 18.16
C ILE A 341 -5.29 7.11 19.69
N LYS A 342 -5.06 8.33 20.19
CA LYS A 342 -5.08 8.61 21.64
C LYS A 342 -6.47 8.46 22.26
N PHE A 343 -7.55 8.70 21.52
CA PHE A 343 -8.94 8.59 21.99
C PHE A 343 -9.68 7.33 21.56
N ALA A 344 -8.99 6.36 20.95
CA ALA A 344 -9.57 5.06 20.60
C ALA A 344 -9.50 4.06 21.78
N PRO A 345 -10.66 3.61 22.31
CA PRO A 345 -10.78 2.36 23.07
C PRO A 345 -11.42 1.24 22.23
N VAL A 346 -11.32 0.02 22.74
CA VAL A 346 -12.17 -1.12 22.35
C VAL A 346 -13.29 -1.26 23.36
N CYS A 347 -14.53 -1.33 22.87
CA CYS A 347 -15.71 -1.57 23.71
C CYS A 347 -16.54 -2.73 23.14
N GLU A 348 -17.29 -3.39 24.01
CA GLU A 348 -18.18 -4.49 23.64
C GLU A 348 -19.60 -3.97 23.41
N VAL A 349 -20.16 -4.25 22.24
CA VAL A 349 -21.54 -3.95 21.85
C VAL A 349 -22.09 -5.17 21.12
N ASP A 350 -23.29 -5.61 21.49
CA ASP A 350 -23.95 -6.80 20.91
C ASP A 350 -23.04 -8.06 20.93
N ASN A 351 -22.36 -8.28 22.06
CA ASN A 351 -21.38 -9.36 22.29
C ASN A 351 -20.19 -9.35 21.31
N LYS A 352 -19.89 -8.21 20.69
CA LYS A 352 -18.76 -8.02 19.78
C LYS A 352 -17.91 -6.84 20.21
N LYS A 353 -16.59 -7.04 20.21
CA LYS A 353 -15.63 -5.98 20.50
C LYS A 353 -15.33 -5.19 19.24
N HIS A 354 -15.44 -3.87 19.35
CA HIS A 354 -15.21 -2.93 18.25
C HIS A 354 -14.33 -1.76 18.71
N ILE A 355 -13.63 -1.14 17.78
CA ILE A 355 -12.89 0.10 18.02
C ILE A 355 -13.89 1.25 18.03
N PHE A 356 -13.94 1.95 19.15
CA PHE A 356 -14.73 3.17 19.34
C PHE A 356 -13.83 4.40 19.31
N THR A 357 -14.46 5.56 19.25
CA THR A 357 -13.81 6.83 19.55
C THR A 357 -14.63 7.56 20.60
N ARG A 358 -13.97 8.41 21.38
CA ARG A 358 -14.64 9.22 22.40
C ARG A 358 -15.63 10.18 21.73
N ASP A 359 -16.82 10.31 22.31
CA ASP A 359 -17.93 11.15 21.82
C ASP A 359 -17.53 12.55 21.31
N LYS A 360 -16.68 13.26 22.06
CA LYS A 360 -16.19 14.60 21.71
C LYS A 360 -15.31 14.65 20.45
N GLU A 361 -14.86 13.51 19.95
CA GLU A 361 -14.03 13.38 18.74
C GLU A 361 -14.87 13.30 17.46
N VAL A 362 -16.20 13.35 17.56
CA VAL A 362 -17.10 13.33 16.40
C VAL A 362 -16.76 14.43 15.38
N GLY A 363 -16.31 15.61 15.83
CA GLY A 363 -15.85 16.68 14.95
C GLY A 363 -14.63 16.29 14.11
N ASN A 364 -13.64 15.61 14.72
CA ASN A 364 -12.45 15.12 14.01
C ASN A 364 -12.84 14.06 12.95
N LEU A 365 -13.85 13.22 13.21
CA LEU A 365 -14.38 12.30 12.20
C LEU A 365 -15.05 13.04 11.03
N TYR A 366 -15.80 14.11 11.30
CA TYR A 366 -16.33 14.95 10.22
C TYR A 366 -15.21 15.61 9.42
N ASP A 367 -14.12 16.05 10.04
CA ASP A 367 -12.95 16.57 9.34
C ASP A 367 -12.29 15.51 8.43
N MET A 368 -12.30 14.24 8.85
CA MET A 368 -11.85 13.10 8.03
C MET A 368 -12.70 12.96 6.77
N PHE A 369 -14.02 12.84 6.92
CA PHE A 369 -14.93 12.70 5.77
C PHE A 369 -14.97 13.97 4.90
N HIS A 370 -14.79 15.14 5.50
CA HIS A 370 -14.65 16.39 4.74
C HIS A 370 -13.36 16.39 3.90
N THR A 371 -12.26 15.88 4.45
CA THR A 371 -10.99 15.73 3.72
C THR A 371 -11.15 14.76 2.56
N CYS A 372 -11.83 13.61 2.79
CA CYS A 372 -12.21 12.67 1.74
C CYS A 372 -13.00 13.38 0.62
N ASN A 373 -14.07 14.08 1.00
CA ASN A 373 -14.91 14.85 0.07
C ASN A 373 -14.19 16.04 -0.59
N CYS A 374 -13.05 16.48 -0.08
CA CYS A 374 -12.20 17.47 -0.74
C CYS A 374 -11.26 16.83 -1.77
N LEU A 375 -10.64 15.70 -1.42
CA LEU A 375 -9.67 15.00 -2.27
C LEU A 375 -10.34 14.37 -3.49
N HIS A 376 -11.50 13.74 -3.31
CA HIS A 376 -12.22 13.08 -4.41
C HIS A 376 -12.50 14.01 -5.59
N PRO A 377 -13.24 15.13 -5.46
CA PRO A 377 -13.57 15.96 -6.61
C PRO A 377 -12.40 16.81 -7.10
N ARG A 378 -11.47 17.20 -6.20
CA ARG A 378 -10.35 18.08 -6.58
C ARG A 378 -9.22 17.33 -7.25
N ALA A 379 -8.96 16.08 -6.87
CA ALA A 379 -7.80 15.32 -7.32
C ALA A 379 -8.19 13.97 -7.95
N TYR A 380 -8.82 13.06 -7.20
CA TYR A 380 -9.02 11.68 -7.68
C TYR A 380 -9.98 11.57 -8.87
N GLN A 381 -11.00 12.42 -8.89
CA GLN A 381 -11.99 12.54 -9.96
C GLN A 381 -11.76 13.80 -10.79
N HIS A 382 -10.54 14.34 -10.77
CA HIS A 382 -10.22 15.51 -11.57
C HIS A 382 -10.35 15.14 -13.06
N ARG A 383 -11.27 15.82 -13.76
CA ARG A 383 -11.62 15.55 -15.16
C ARG A 383 -10.44 15.27 -16.11
N VAL A 384 -9.33 16.01 -15.99
CA VAL A 384 -8.15 15.82 -16.86
C VAL A 384 -7.37 14.57 -16.45
N GLY A 385 -7.32 14.24 -15.16
CA GLY A 385 -6.71 13.01 -14.66
C GLY A 385 -7.47 11.79 -15.18
N ASN A 386 -8.78 11.76 -14.99
CA ASN A 386 -9.66 10.70 -15.50
C ASN A 386 -9.54 10.54 -17.03
N LEU A 387 -9.47 11.65 -17.76
CA LEU A 387 -9.28 11.63 -19.22
C LEU A 387 -7.95 10.98 -19.61
N ILE A 388 -6.86 11.31 -18.92
CA ILE A 388 -5.55 10.70 -19.16
C ILE A 388 -5.59 9.21 -18.85
N GLU A 389 -6.16 8.82 -17.71
CA GLU A 389 -6.36 7.41 -17.34
C GLU A 389 -7.18 6.64 -18.38
N MET A 390 -8.19 7.27 -18.96
CA MET A 390 -8.99 6.70 -20.02
C MET A 390 -8.20 6.53 -21.33
N MET A 391 -7.37 7.52 -21.69
CA MET A 391 -6.45 7.39 -22.83
C MET A 391 -5.40 6.29 -22.61
N ILE A 392 -4.86 6.15 -21.40
CA ILE A 392 -3.94 5.07 -21.04
C ILE A 392 -4.67 3.73 -21.11
N THR A 393 -5.89 3.63 -20.57
CA THR A 393 -6.72 2.42 -20.66
C THR A 393 -6.95 1.99 -22.10
N HIS A 394 -7.37 2.91 -22.98
CA HIS A 394 -7.55 2.62 -24.41
C HIS A 394 -6.25 2.23 -25.10
N THR A 395 -5.13 2.81 -24.68
CA THR A 395 -3.81 2.43 -25.19
C THR A 395 -3.49 1.00 -24.79
N PHE A 396 -3.68 0.63 -23.52
CA PHE A 396 -3.38 -0.70 -23.02
C PHE A 396 -4.25 -1.74 -23.72
N LEU A 397 -5.55 -1.48 -23.91
CA LEU A 397 -6.44 -2.37 -24.68
C LEU A 397 -5.95 -2.62 -26.12
N LYS A 398 -5.33 -1.62 -26.76
CA LYS A 398 -4.75 -1.78 -28.11
C LYS A 398 -3.42 -2.53 -28.10
N ALA A 399 -2.65 -2.39 -27.02
CA ALA A 399 -1.35 -3.04 -26.87
C ALA A 399 -1.47 -4.49 -26.40
N ASP A 400 -2.53 -4.80 -25.66
CA ASP A 400 -2.76 -6.07 -24.97
C ASP A 400 -2.64 -7.31 -25.89
N PRO A 401 -3.16 -7.34 -27.13
CA PRO A 401 -2.99 -8.48 -28.04
C PRO A 401 -1.53 -8.79 -28.44
N HIS A 402 -0.58 -7.92 -28.06
CA HIS A 402 0.83 -8.01 -28.45
C HIS A 402 1.77 -8.18 -27.25
N ILE A 403 1.35 -7.79 -26.05
CA ILE A 403 2.18 -7.82 -24.84
C ILE A 403 1.48 -8.46 -23.61
N GLU A 404 0.25 -8.93 -23.77
CA GLU A 404 -0.50 -9.75 -22.80
C GLU A 404 -0.57 -9.13 -21.38
N ILE A 405 -1.13 -7.93 -21.28
CA ILE A 405 -1.24 -7.19 -20.01
C ILE A 405 -2.29 -7.84 -19.11
N GLU A 406 -3.48 -8.14 -19.63
CA GLU A 406 -4.59 -8.67 -18.82
C GLU A 406 -4.30 -10.05 -18.24
N GLY A 407 -3.54 -10.89 -18.96
CA GLY A 407 -3.22 -12.26 -18.55
C GLY A 407 -2.32 -12.31 -17.32
N THR A 408 -1.57 -11.23 -17.05
CA THR A 408 -0.64 -11.18 -15.91
C THR A 408 -1.33 -11.34 -14.57
N ILE A 409 -2.62 -10.98 -14.42
CA ILE A 409 -3.32 -11.09 -13.12
C ILE A 409 -3.55 -12.55 -12.68
N ASP A 410 -3.39 -13.49 -13.61
CA ASP A 410 -3.51 -14.93 -13.37
C ASP A 410 -2.18 -15.58 -12.93
N ASP A 411 -1.05 -14.89 -13.11
CA ASP A 411 0.29 -15.34 -12.71
C ASP A 411 1.04 -14.25 -11.92
N MET A 412 1.26 -14.49 -10.62
CA MET A 412 1.91 -13.51 -9.75
C MET A 412 3.39 -13.28 -10.09
N GLU A 413 4.08 -14.20 -10.77
CA GLU A 413 5.43 -13.92 -11.26
C GLU A 413 5.41 -12.87 -12.38
N ALA A 414 4.50 -13.01 -13.34
CA ALA A 414 4.27 -12.03 -14.40
C ALA A 414 3.73 -10.71 -13.81
N TYR A 415 2.76 -10.77 -12.92
CA TYR A 415 2.18 -9.59 -12.27
C TYR A 415 3.22 -8.80 -11.47
N ALA A 416 4.19 -9.49 -10.84
CA ALA A 416 5.28 -8.86 -10.12
C ALA A 416 6.19 -7.98 -11.02
N LYS A 417 6.16 -8.20 -12.34
CA LYS A 417 6.92 -7.41 -13.34
C LYS A 417 6.07 -6.29 -13.94
N LEU A 418 4.74 -6.40 -13.90
CA LEU A 418 3.83 -5.41 -14.46
C LEU A 418 3.75 -4.16 -13.58
N THR A 419 4.22 -3.00 -14.07
CA THR A 419 4.24 -1.71 -13.34
C THR A 419 3.92 -0.55 -14.28
N ASP A 420 3.97 0.70 -13.82
CA ASP A 420 3.81 1.88 -14.70
C ASP A 420 4.84 1.91 -15.84
N ASN A 421 5.94 1.15 -15.73
CA ASN A 421 6.95 1.04 -16.78
C ASN A 421 6.37 0.58 -18.13
N ILE A 422 5.26 -0.17 -18.12
CA ILE A 422 4.57 -0.62 -19.34
C ILE A 422 4.18 0.56 -20.25
N PHE A 423 3.92 1.73 -19.67
CA PHE A 423 3.70 2.97 -20.43
C PHE A 423 4.92 3.33 -21.27
N LEU A 424 6.12 3.29 -20.68
CA LEU A 424 7.37 3.62 -21.37
C LEU A 424 7.77 2.51 -22.34
N GLU A 425 7.53 1.24 -21.99
CA GLU A 425 7.78 0.10 -22.88
C GLU A 425 6.99 0.21 -24.19
N ILE A 426 5.68 0.49 -24.11
CA ILE A 426 4.84 0.72 -25.30
C ILE A 426 5.33 1.95 -26.07
N LEU A 427 5.61 3.05 -25.35
CA LEU A 427 6.05 4.31 -25.97
C LEU A 427 7.38 4.16 -26.72
N GLN A 428 8.30 3.35 -26.23
CA GLN A 428 9.65 3.19 -26.78
C GLN A 428 9.78 1.95 -27.70
N SER A 429 8.72 1.16 -27.83
CA SER A 429 8.74 -0.04 -28.65
C SER A 429 9.04 0.27 -30.12
N ARG A 430 9.78 -0.67 -30.75
CA ARG A 430 10.04 -0.69 -32.19
C ARG A 430 9.14 -1.67 -32.93
N ASP A 431 8.27 -2.40 -32.21
CA ASP A 431 7.35 -3.34 -32.83
C ASP A 431 6.25 -2.55 -33.58
N PRO A 432 6.13 -2.69 -34.91
CA PRO A 432 5.10 -2.00 -35.67
C PRO A 432 3.68 -2.36 -35.23
N LYS A 433 3.46 -3.50 -34.57
CA LYS A 433 2.15 -3.88 -34.00
C LYS A 433 1.68 -2.94 -32.90
N LEU A 434 2.62 -2.27 -32.21
CA LEU A 434 2.32 -1.31 -31.14
C LEU A 434 2.20 0.13 -31.63
N ALA A 435 2.30 0.39 -32.94
CA ALA A 435 2.33 1.76 -33.49
C ALA A 435 1.08 2.59 -33.11
N GLU A 436 -0.12 1.99 -33.11
CA GLU A 436 -1.35 2.71 -32.76
C GLU A 436 -1.41 3.06 -31.25
N ALA A 437 -0.94 2.15 -30.40
CA ALA A 437 -0.83 2.39 -28.96
C ALA A 437 0.24 3.48 -28.69
N GLN A 438 1.39 3.40 -29.35
CA GLN A 438 2.45 4.40 -29.26
C GLN A 438 1.98 5.79 -29.69
N GLU A 439 1.23 5.92 -30.80
CA GLU A 439 0.66 7.20 -31.23
C GLU A 439 -0.28 7.79 -30.16
N SER A 440 -1.06 6.93 -29.48
CA SER A 440 -1.96 7.33 -28.41
C SER A 440 -1.19 7.89 -27.20
N LEU A 441 -0.08 7.27 -26.81
CA LEU A 441 0.78 7.78 -25.73
C LEU A 441 1.53 9.07 -26.12
N LEU A 442 1.98 9.20 -27.38
CA LEU A 442 2.59 10.43 -27.89
C LEU A 442 1.60 11.61 -27.85
N LYS A 443 0.30 11.35 -28.05
CA LYS A 443 -0.76 12.37 -27.85
C LYS A 443 -0.85 12.80 -26.38
N ILE A 444 -0.74 11.88 -25.42
CA ILE A 444 -0.68 12.21 -23.99
C ILE A 444 0.55 13.10 -23.70
N GLN A 445 1.74 12.69 -24.15
CA GLN A 445 2.98 13.45 -23.94
C GLN A 445 2.96 14.84 -24.57
N SER A 446 2.38 14.98 -25.75
CA SER A 446 2.22 16.27 -26.44
C SER A 446 0.97 17.05 -26.02
N ARG A 447 0.28 16.60 -24.96
CA ARG A 447 -0.95 17.20 -24.42
C ARG A 447 -2.10 17.34 -25.42
N LYS A 448 -2.10 16.51 -26.47
CA LYS A 448 -3.19 16.33 -27.43
C LYS A 448 -4.24 15.36 -26.88
N LEU A 449 -4.81 15.74 -25.74
CA LEU A 449 -5.82 14.96 -25.02
C LEU A 449 -7.18 15.01 -25.74
N TYR A 450 -8.06 14.06 -25.45
CA TYR A 450 -9.49 14.19 -25.73
C TYR A 450 -10.05 15.51 -25.19
N LYS A 451 -11.16 15.98 -25.75
CA LYS A 451 -11.78 17.25 -25.35
C LYS A 451 -12.97 16.97 -24.43
N PHE A 452 -12.95 17.62 -23.27
CA PHE A 452 -14.06 17.62 -22.33
C PHE A 452 -15.23 18.42 -22.92
N VAL A 453 -16.41 17.81 -22.99
CA VAL A 453 -17.62 18.42 -23.57
C VAL A 453 -18.45 19.12 -22.49
N GLY A 454 -18.69 18.44 -21.36
CA GLY A 454 -19.50 18.95 -20.25
C GLY A 454 -19.58 17.93 -19.12
N GLU A 455 -20.23 18.33 -18.03
CA GLU A 455 -20.52 17.49 -16.86
C GLU A 455 -22.01 17.67 -16.53
N THR A 456 -22.66 16.57 -16.12
CA THR A 456 -24.05 16.61 -15.65
C THR A 456 -24.29 15.67 -14.48
N GLN A 457 -25.48 15.73 -13.89
CA GLN A 457 -25.89 14.89 -12.76
C GLN A 457 -27.32 14.37 -12.99
N PRO A 458 -27.62 13.10 -12.66
CA PRO A 458 -28.98 12.61 -12.63
C PRO A 458 -29.84 13.43 -11.65
N THR A 459 -31.02 13.87 -12.10
CA THR A 459 -32.00 14.52 -11.22
C THR A 459 -32.85 13.47 -10.52
N GLY A 460 -32.90 13.48 -9.18
CA GLY A 460 -33.77 12.59 -8.40
C GLY A 460 -33.03 11.45 -7.69
N GLN A 461 -33.66 10.27 -7.62
CA GLN A 461 -33.09 9.05 -7.01
C GLN A 461 -32.57 8.04 -8.05
N GLU A 462 -32.75 8.31 -9.34
CA GLU A 462 -32.28 7.40 -10.39
C GLU A 462 -30.74 7.39 -10.44
N LYS A 463 -30.17 6.19 -10.41
CA LYS A 463 -28.73 5.95 -10.56
C LYS A 463 -28.48 5.17 -11.83
N ILE A 464 -27.50 5.60 -12.62
CA ILE A 464 -27.04 4.87 -13.79
C ILE A 464 -26.28 3.62 -13.31
N ARG A 465 -26.74 2.44 -13.75
CA ARG A 465 -26.12 1.16 -13.43
C ARG A 465 -24.97 0.86 -14.39
N MET A 466 -23.96 0.12 -13.93
CA MET A 466 -22.78 -0.29 -14.71
C MET A 466 -23.16 -0.93 -16.06
N GLU A 467 -24.21 -1.76 -16.08
CA GLU A 467 -24.76 -2.42 -17.28
C GLU A 467 -25.18 -1.43 -18.39
N GLN A 468 -25.47 -0.19 -18.03
CA GLN A 468 -25.93 0.84 -18.96
C GLN A 468 -24.77 1.66 -19.55
N TYR A 469 -23.54 1.53 -19.04
CA TYR A 469 -22.43 2.44 -19.39
C TYR A 469 -22.05 2.36 -20.87
N GLU A 470 -22.08 1.16 -21.48
CA GLU A 470 -21.77 0.98 -22.90
C GLU A 470 -22.82 1.59 -23.85
N GLN A 471 -24.01 1.85 -23.36
CA GLN A 471 -25.10 2.42 -24.14
C GLN A 471 -25.04 3.96 -24.18
N LEU A 472 -24.46 4.60 -23.16
CA LEU A 472 -24.45 6.06 -23.03
C LEU A 472 -23.84 6.80 -24.23
N PRO A 473 -22.68 6.39 -24.81
CA PRO A 473 -22.14 7.07 -26.00
C PRO A 473 -23.06 6.97 -27.23
N LYS A 474 -23.85 5.89 -27.34
CA LYS A 474 -24.82 5.73 -28.43
C LYS A 474 -26.01 6.67 -28.23
N ASP A 475 -26.47 6.81 -26.98
CA ASP A 475 -27.58 7.70 -26.63
C ASP A 475 -27.23 9.19 -26.87
N VAL A 476 -25.97 9.57 -26.62
CA VAL A 476 -25.45 10.92 -26.96
C VAL A 476 -25.53 11.19 -28.47
N VAL A 477 -25.20 10.22 -29.32
CA VAL A 477 -25.28 10.39 -30.77
C VAL A 477 -26.73 10.45 -31.26
N VAL A 478 -27.62 9.63 -30.69
CA VAL A 478 -29.05 9.62 -31.06
C VAL A 478 -29.74 10.93 -30.65
N SER A 479 -29.27 11.59 -29.59
CA SER A 479 -29.81 12.87 -29.11
C SER A 479 -29.33 14.11 -29.89
N THR A 480 -28.77 13.92 -31.10
CA THR A 480 -28.34 15.03 -31.97
C THR A 480 -29.50 16.02 -32.19
N PRO A 481 -29.39 17.28 -31.76
CA PRO A 481 -30.46 18.25 -31.89
C PRO A 481 -30.76 18.55 -33.37
N GLU A 482 -32.01 18.91 -33.68
CA GLU A 482 -32.43 19.43 -34.99
C GLU A 482 -31.87 20.85 -35.24
N LEU A 483 -30.53 20.99 -35.21
CA LEU A 483 -29.83 22.22 -35.58
C LEU A 483 -29.42 22.12 -37.04
N THR A 484 -29.99 22.99 -37.86
CA THR A 484 -30.05 22.97 -39.33
C THR A 484 -28.72 23.17 -40.07
N ASP A 485 -27.55 23.18 -39.40
CA ASP A 485 -26.26 23.51 -40.04
C ASP A 485 -25.05 22.66 -39.57
N LEU A 486 -25.26 21.52 -38.90
CA LEU A 486 -24.16 20.62 -38.52
C LEU A 486 -23.59 19.87 -39.73
N LYS A 487 -22.40 20.29 -40.20
CA LYS A 487 -21.66 19.66 -41.32
C LYS A 487 -20.83 18.43 -40.93
N VAL A 488 -20.94 17.95 -39.69
CA VAL A 488 -20.08 16.89 -39.14
C VAL A 488 -20.94 15.75 -38.62
N GLU A 489 -20.71 14.55 -39.14
CA GLU A 489 -21.32 13.31 -38.64
C GLU A 489 -20.45 12.76 -37.51
N LEU A 490 -21.02 12.63 -36.31
CA LEU A 490 -20.36 12.05 -35.13
C LEU A 490 -20.88 10.64 -34.88
N LYS A 491 -19.98 9.73 -34.47
CA LYS A 491 -20.27 8.32 -34.19
C LYS A 491 -20.09 8.04 -32.71
N ALA A 492 -20.66 6.93 -32.23
CA ALA A 492 -20.59 6.58 -30.80
C ALA A 492 -19.14 6.45 -30.30
N LYS A 493 -18.22 6.00 -31.16
CA LYS A 493 -16.77 5.91 -30.87
C LYS A 493 -16.07 7.26 -30.68
N ASP A 494 -16.71 8.36 -31.10
CA ASP A 494 -16.16 9.72 -30.95
C ASP A 494 -16.51 10.32 -29.58
N PHE A 495 -17.38 9.65 -28.82
CA PHE A 495 -17.78 10.04 -27.47
C PHE A 495 -17.32 9.00 -26.44
N ILE A 496 -17.00 9.51 -25.25
CA ILE A 496 -16.82 8.68 -24.08
C ILE A 496 -17.60 9.34 -22.94
N VAL A 497 -18.36 8.53 -22.21
CA VAL A 497 -19.16 8.96 -21.06
C VAL A 497 -18.58 8.31 -19.82
N ASP A 498 -18.13 9.10 -18.85
CA ASP A 498 -17.47 8.63 -17.63
C ASP A 498 -18.39 8.85 -16.44
N VAL A 499 -19.00 7.77 -15.94
CA VAL A 499 -19.90 7.86 -14.79
C VAL A 499 -19.10 7.68 -13.50
N ILE A 500 -19.14 8.69 -12.64
CA ILE A 500 -18.37 8.75 -11.39
C ILE A 500 -19.35 8.67 -10.21
N ASN A 501 -19.19 7.66 -9.37
CA ASN A 501 -19.91 7.57 -8.10
C ASN A 501 -19.09 8.26 -7.01
N MET A 502 -19.72 9.22 -6.32
CA MET A 502 -19.15 9.92 -5.18
C MET A 502 -19.91 9.51 -3.93
N ASP A 503 -19.21 9.03 -2.91
CA ASP A 503 -19.79 8.64 -1.64
C ASP A 503 -18.84 8.88 -0.46
N TYR A 504 -19.36 8.71 0.76
CA TYR A 504 -18.61 8.84 2.00
C TYR A 504 -17.88 7.55 2.41
N GLY A 505 -17.87 6.52 1.57
CA GLY A 505 -17.29 5.21 1.88
C GLY A 505 -18.05 4.42 2.96
N ILE A 506 -19.28 4.83 3.29
CA ILE A 506 -20.11 4.22 4.32
C ILE A 506 -21.39 3.64 3.71
N ASP A 507 -21.69 2.39 4.05
CA ASP A 507 -23.03 1.83 3.90
C ASP A 507 -23.96 2.42 4.99
N GLN A 508 -24.90 3.27 4.59
CA GLN A 508 -25.82 3.99 5.49
C GLN A 508 -26.69 3.06 6.34
N SER A 509 -26.75 1.76 6.03
CA SER A 509 -27.57 0.79 6.75
C SER A 509 -26.97 0.31 8.09
N LYS A 510 -25.73 0.72 8.45
CA LYS A 510 -25.01 0.16 9.61
C LYS A 510 -24.56 1.22 10.63
N ALA A 511 -25.32 1.25 11.73
CA ALA A 511 -25.02 1.77 13.07
C ALA A 511 -24.42 3.17 13.21
N VAL A 512 -25.25 4.12 13.65
CA VAL A 512 -24.80 5.40 14.23
C VAL A 512 -25.50 5.61 15.57
N LEU A 513 -24.73 5.65 16.66
CA LEU A 513 -25.21 5.99 18.01
C LEU A 513 -25.38 7.51 18.23
N ILE A 514 -24.64 8.33 17.47
CA ILE A 514 -24.71 9.81 17.49
C ILE A 514 -25.24 10.30 16.13
N THR A 515 -26.52 10.65 16.09
CA THR A 515 -27.18 11.13 14.86
C THR A 515 -26.58 12.45 14.36
N LYS A 516 -26.64 12.68 13.04
CA LYS A 516 -26.22 13.95 12.42
C LYS A 516 -26.76 15.19 13.14
N ASN A 517 -28.04 15.14 13.52
CA ASN A 517 -28.75 16.25 14.18
C ASN A 517 -28.21 16.58 15.57
N GLN A 518 -27.57 15.62 16.24
CA GLN A 518 -26.90 15.84 17.53
C GLN A 518 -25.54 16.54 17.37
N VAL A 519 -24.99 16.60 16.16
CA VAL A 519 -23.66 17.18 15.90
C VAL A 519 -23.78 18.59 15.34
N SER A 520 -24.42 18.76 14.18
CA SER A 520 -24.59 20.08 13.56
C SER A 520 -25.62 20.05 12.43
N GLN A 521 -26.40 21.14 12.31
CA GLN A 521 -27.34 21.36 11.21
C GLN A 521 -26.65 21.79 9.90
N LEU A 522 -25.34 22.05 9.93
CA LEU A 522 -24.55 22.43 8.74
C LEU A 522 -23.92 21.23 8.02
N LEU A 523 -24.23 20.01 8.47
CA LEU A 523 -23.72 18.77 7.90
C LEU A 523 -24.51 18.38 6.63
N PRO A 524 -23.91 17.59 5.72
CA PRO A 524 -24.57 17.18 4.48
C PRO A 524 -25.94 16.50 4.70
N GLU A 525 -26.88 16.77 3.80
CA GLU A 525 -28.17 16.06 3.72
C GLU A 525 -28.09 14.79 2.86
N LYS A 526 -27.16 14.75 1.91
CA LYS A 526 -26.89 13.60 1.04
C LYS A 526 -25.43 13.18 1.21
N PHE A 527 -25.19 11.88 1.20
CA PHE A 527 -23.86 11.27 1.34
C PHE A 527 -23.44 10.47 0.11
N THR A 528 -24.24 10.47 -0.96
CA THR A 528 -23.91 9.84 -2.25
C THR A 528 -24.45 10.67 -3.41
N GLU A 529 -23.71 10.78 -4.50
CA GLU A 529 -24.12 11.39 -5.77
C GLU A 529 -23.43 10.74 -6.98
N GLN A 530 -23.92 11.05 -8.19
CA GLN A 530 -23.32 10.62 -9.45
C GLN A 530 -22.99 11.83 -10.32
N LEU A 531 -21.78 11.84 -10.88
CA LEU A 531 -21.35 12.79 -11.92
C LEU A 531 -21.21 12.03 -13.25
N ILE A 532 -21.53 12.67 -14.37
CA ILE A 532 -21.48 12.12 -15.74
C ILE A 532 -20.67 13.04 -16.64
#